data_AF-A0A965PJT7-F1
#
_entry.id   AF-A0A965PJT7-F1
#
_cell.length_a   1.000
_cell.length_b   1.000
_cell.length_c   1.000
_cell.angle_alpha   90.00
_cell.angle_beta   90.00
_cell.angle_gamma   90.00
#
_symmetry.space_group_name_H-M   'P 1'
#
loop_
_entity.id
_entity.type
_entity.pdbx_description
1 polymer ?
#
loop_
_entity_poly.entity_id
_entity_poly.type
_entity_poly.pdbx_seq_one_letter_code
_entity_poly.pdbx_strand_id
1 'polypeptide(L)'
;AAFTLLWDASKPSESHLPITGQITTVLNSVVPPTIAPTTTLPYKGCMEYLNDAILAGWPISESPMILRVMQRESRCTPTALNAADSNGGSRGLFQINGCHKSWLISEGYITKLDDLYNPDVNIRAALHLWRIVGWSAWKMPTP
;
A
#
# COMPACT_ATOMS: atom_id res chain seq x y z
N ALA A 1 -30.59 4.71 23.17
CA ALA A 1 -30.46 6.05 22.54
C ALA A 1 -30.39 7.08 23.65
N ALA A 2 -29.28 7.80 23.77
CA ALA A 2 -29.16 9.01 24.59
C ALA A 2 -27.88 9.75 24.18
N PHE A 3 -28.03 10.68 23.24
CA PHE A 3 -27.05 11.74 22.99
C PHE A 3 -27.17 12.75 24.13
N THR A 4 -26.06 13.07 24.79
CA THR A 4 -25.97 14.27 25.63
C THR A 4 -24.78 15.10 25.18
N LEU A 5 -25.12 16.29 24.69
CA LEU A 5 -24.26 17.34 24.17
C LEU A 5 -23.54 17.98 25.36
N LEU A 6 -22.21 18.14 25.27
CA LEU A 6 -21.48 19.07 26.14
C LEU A 6 -20.91 20.19 25.27
N TRP A 7 -21.78 21.14 25.00
CA TRP A 7 -21.50 22.45 24.44
C TRP A 7 -21.43 23.38 25.65
N ASP A 8 -20.23 23.68 26.17
CA ASP A 8 -20.00 24.97 26.83
C ASP A 8 -18.51 25.17 27.18
N ALA A 9 -17.87 26.13 26.52
CA ALA A 9 -16.82 26.97 27.09
C ALA A 9 -16.37 28.01 26.03
N SER A 10 -17.30 28.87 25.61
CA SER A 10 -16.95 30.09 24.89
C SER A 10 -17.11 31.26 25.86
N LYS A 11 -16.01 31.67 26.51
CA LYS A 11 -15.94 33.00 27.14
C LYS A 11 -14.89 33.83 26.40
N PRO A 12 -15.27 34.93 25.73
CA PRO A 12 -14.30 35.87 25.20
C PRO A 12 -13.79 36.77 26.33
N SER A 13 -12.47 36.96 26.39
CA SER A 13 -11.86 37.98 27.23
C SER A 13 -12.12 39.36 26.62
N GLU A 14 -12.66 40.27 27.42
CA GLU A 14 -12.95 41.65 27.02
C GLU A 14 -11.69 42.46 26.67
N SER A 15 -11.94 43.42 25.79
CA SER A 15 -11.08 44.30 25.00
C SER A 15 -10.27 45.36 25.76
N HIS A 16 -9.13 45.75 25.17
CA HIS A 16 -8.67 47.14 25.17
C HIS A 16 -8.17 47.54 23.76
N LEU A 17 -8.74 48.60 23.19
CA LEU A 17 -8.42 49.24 21.89
C LEU A 17 -7.19 50.19 22.03
N PRO A 18 -6.71 50.96 21.02
CA PRO A 18 -7.06 51.05 19.58
C PRO A 18 -5.82 51.00 18.65
N ILE A 19 -5.99 51.09 17.32
CA ILE A 19 -5.26 52.00 16.39
C ILE A 19 -5.50 51.60 14.92
N THR A 20 -6.08 52.57 14.21
CA THR A 20 -6.06 52.94 12.78
C THR A 20 -5.14 52.15 11.82
N GLY A 21 -5.74 51.55 10.79
CA GLY A 21 -5.05 51.13 9.56
C GLY A 21 -5.75 49.97 8.85
N GLN A 22 -6.54 50.26 7.80
CA GLN A 22 -7.01 49.21 6.91
C GLN A 22 -5.84 48.73 6.04
N ILE A 23 -5.18 47.66 6.47
CA ILE A 23 -4.22 46.92 5.65
C ILE A 23 -5.03 45.88 4.87
N THR A 24 -5.24 46.10 3.58
CA THR A 24 -5.82 45.09 2.69
C THR A 24 -4.79 44.00 2.43
N THR A 25 -4.80 42.95 3.24
CA THR A 25 -3.99 41.75 3.02
C THR A 25 -4.64 40.89 1.94
N VAL A 26 -4.14 40.95 0.71
CA VAL A 26 -4.47 39.98 -0.33
C VAL A 26 -3.80 38.64 0.00
N LEU A 27 -4.61 37.63 0.33
CA LEU A 27 -4.16 36.25 0.52
C LEU A 27 -4.05 35.57 -0.85
N ASN A 28 -2.85 35.57 -1.43
CA ASN A 28 -2.53 34.70 -2.56
C ASN A 28 -2.38 33.26 -2.04
N SER A 29 -3.41 32.44 -2.23
CA SER A 29 -3.36 31.01 -1.94
C SER A 29 -2.53 30.30 -3.01
N VAL A 30 -1.23 30.16 -2.77
CA VAL A 30 -0.37 29.27 -3.55
C VAL A 30 -0.43 27.91 -2.87
N VAL A 31 -1.23 26.99 -3.40
CA VAL A 31 -1.20 25.59 -2.95
C VAL A 31 0.12 24.99 -3.43
N PRO A 32 1.04 24.60 -2.53
CA PRO A 32 2.25 23.89 -2.95
C PRO A 32 1.85 22.56 -3.61
N PRO A 33 2.53 22.09 -4.64
CA PRO A 33 2.35 20.71 -5.09
C PRO A 33 2.66 19.79 -3.91
N THR A 34 1.67 19.03 -3.45
CA THR A 34 1.85 17.97 -2.47
C THR A 34 2.75 16.90 -3.09
N ILE A 35 4.04 16.96 -2.80
CA ILE A 35 4.97 15.86 -3.09
C ILE A 35 4.56 14.73 -2.15
N ALA A 36 3.98 13.66 -2.69
CA ALA A 36 3.62 12.48 -1.90
C ALA A 36 4.88 11.96 -1.19
N PRO A 37 4.85 11.73 0.14
CA PRO A 37 6.00 11.15 0.82
C PRO A 37 6.25 9.76 0.28
N THR A 38 7.45 9.51 -0.24
CA THR A 38 7.95 8.15 -0.48
C THR A 38 8.12 7.49 0.89
N THR A 39 7.09 6.79 1.36
CA THR A 39 7.14 6.05 2.62
C THR A 39 8.03 4.84 2.41
N THR A 40 9.30 4.95 2.81
CA THR A 40 10.17 3.78 2.91
C THR A 40 9.72 2.99 4.13
N LEU A 41 8.89 1.96 3.91
CA LEU A 41 8.54 1.01 4.96
C LEU A 41 9.83 0.37 5.52
N PRO A 42 9.93 0.16 6.84
CA PRO A 42 11.07 -0.55 7.41
C PRO A 42 11.21 -1.92 6.73
N TYR A 43 12.44 -2.28 6.39
CA TYR A 43 12.73 -3.58 5.76
C TYR A 43 12.33 -4.70 6.73
N LYS A 44 11.39 -5.53 6.29
CA LYS A 44 10.96 -6.74 6.99
C LYS A 44 11.61 -7.97 6.35
N GLY A 45 11.92 -8.98 7.15
CA GLY A 45 12.36 -10.29 6.68
C GLY A 45 11.19 -11.15 6.16
N CYS A 46 11.52 -12.27 5.51
CA CYS A 46 10.53 -13.19 4.95
C CYS A 46 9.48 -13.68 5.95
N MET A 47 9.90 -13.95 7.20
CA MET A 47 9.01 -14.44 8.24
C MET A 47 7.97 -13.39 8.64
N GLU A 48 8.37 -12.12 8.66
CA GLU A 48 7.45 -11.02 8.96
C GLU A 48 6.46 -10.82 7.81
N TYR A 49 6.90 -10.97 6.55
CA TYR A 49 5.97 -10.95 5.41
C TYR A 49 5.06 -12.19 5.34
N LEU A 50 5.51 -13.34 5.85
CA LEU A 50 4.61 -14.48 6.02
C LEU A 50 3.50 -14.13 7.02
N ASN A 51 3.83 -13.51 8.15
CA ASN A 51 2.82 -13.07 9.11
C ASN A 51 1.84 -12.07 8.48
N ASP A 52 2.33 -11.09 7.72
CA ASP A 52 1.48 -10.16 6.96
C ASP A 52 0.58 -10.92 5.97
N ALA A 53 1.08 -11.97 5.30
CA ALA A 53 0.29 -12.82 4.42
C ALA A 53 -0.82 -13.59 5.15
N ILE A 54 -0.53 -14.15 6.31
CA ILE A 54 -1.55 -14.83 7.14
C ILE A 54 -2.61 -13.83 7.61
N LEU A 55 -2.21 -12.63 8.04
CA LEU A 55 -3.14 -11.56 8.42
C LEU A 55 -4.00 -11.09 7.24
N ALA A 56 -3.47 -11.11 6.02
CA ALA A 56 -4.21 -10.80 4.79
C ALA A 56 -5.20 -11.92 4.38
N GLY A 57 -5.15 -13.09 5.03
CA GLY A 57 -6.09 -14.19 4.81
C GLY A 57 -5.56 -15.32 3.93
N TRP A 58 -4.24 -15.46 3.80
CA TRP A 58 -3.64 -16.69 3.29
C TRP A 58 -3.85 -17.84 4.28
N PRO A 59 -4.13 -19.08 3.81
CA PRO A 59 -4.23 -20.22 4.71
C PRO A 59 -2.87 -20.55 5.35
N ILE A 60 -2.86 -20.82 6.65
CA ILE A 60 -1.64 -21.17 7.38
C ILE A 60 -0.98 -22.43 6.81
N SER A 61 -1.75 -23.37 6.27
CA SER A 61 -1.23 -24.57 5.60
C SER A 61 -0.31 -24.26 4.42
N GLU A 62 -0.47 -23.09 3.79
CA GLU A 62 0.33 -22.66 2.64
C GLU A 62 1.64 -21.96 3.04
N SER A 63 1.88 -21.75 4.34
CA SER A 63 3.06 -21.02 4.86
C SER A 63 4.40 -21.50 4.27
N PRO A 64 4.66 -22.83 4.15
CA PRO A 64 5.91 -23.29 3.55
C PRO A 64 6.08 -22.87 2.09
N MET A 65 4.99 -22.87 1.30
CA MET A 65 5.03 -22.47 -0.10
C MET A 65 5.12 -20.96 -0.25
N ILE A 66 4.38 -20.19 0.56
CA ILE A 66 4.45 -18.73 0.61
C ILE A 66 5.88 -18.26 0.85
N LEU A 67 6.55 -18.80 1.87
CA LEU A 67 7.95 -18.48 2.16
C LEU A 67 8.88 -18.86 1.01
N ARG A 68 8.70 -20.06 0.43
CA ARG A 68 9.52 -20.53 -0.68
C ARG A 68 9.38 -19.63 -1.91
N VAL A 69 8.16 -19.21 -2.24
CA VAL A 69 7.87 -18.30 -3.35
C VAL A 69 8.48 -16.93 -3.09
N MET A 70 8.18 -16.28 -1.96
CA MET A 70 8.73 -14.95 -1.67
C MET A 70 10.27 -14.94 -1.65
N GLN A 71 10.89 -15.98 -1.09
CA GLN A 71 12.35 -16.11 -1.08
C GLN A 71 12.93 -16.26 -2.50
N ARG A 72 12.31 -17.09 -3.34
CA ARG A 72 12.80 -17.34 -4.70
C ARG A 72 12.56 -16.16 -5.63
N GLU A 73 11.36 -15.59 -5.58
CA GLU A 73 10.90 -14.57 -6.52
C GLU A 73 11.56 -13.22 -6.24
N SER A 74 11.71 -12.84 -4.97
CA SER A 74 12.17 -11.49 -4.61
C SER A 74 13.25 -11.45 -3.55
N ARG A 75 13.67 -12.60 -3.00
CA ARG A 75 14.46 -12.65 -1.74
C ARG A 75 13.77 -11.84 -0.64
N CYS A 76 12.43 -11.86 -0.64
CA CYS A 76 11.58 -11.09 0.26
C CYS A 76 11.83 -9.58 0.21
N THR A 77 12.21 -9.05 -0.96
CA THR A 77 12.40 -7.61 -1.19
C THR A 77 11.15 -7.01 -1.86
N PRO A 78 10.38 -6.14 -1.18
CA PRO A 78 9.13 -5.59 -1.74
C PRO A 78 9.31 -4.75 -2.99
N THR A 79 10.48 -4.16 -3.18
CA THR A 79 10.79 -3.31 -4.33
C THR A 79 11.49 -4.10 -5.45
N ALA A 80 11.52 -5.43 -5.39
CA ALA A 80 12.12 -6.26 -6.43
C ALA A 80 11.38 -6.08 -7.76
N LEU A 81 12.15 -5.88 -8.82
CA LEU A 81 11.67 -5.78 -10.21
C LEU A 81 12.47 -6.73 -11.08
N ASN A 82 11.79 -7.65 -11.74
CA ASN A 82 12.34 -8.34 -12.89
C ASN A 82 11.86 -7.64 -14.18
N ALA A 83 12.68 -6.71 -14.68
CA ALA A 83 12.36 -5.93 -15.88
C ALA A 83 12.50 -6.74 -17.19
N ALA A 84 13.17 -7.90 -17.15
CA ALA A 84 13.35 -8.76 -18.32
C ALA A 84 12.09 -9.59 -18.64
N ASP A 85 11.17 -9.73 -17.67
CA ASP A 85 9.90 -10.40 -17.92
C ASP A 85 9.01 -9.58 -18.86
N SER A 86 8.16 -10.28 -19.61
CA SER A 86 7.21 -9.67 -20.53
C SER A 86 6.18 -8.79 -19.81
N ASN A 87 5.42 -8.02 -20.60
CA ASN A 87 4.32 -7.16 -20.12
C ASN A 87 4.75 -6.06 -19.13
N GLY A 88 5.98 -5.58 -19.28
CA GLY A 88 6.54 -4.54 -18.41
C GLY A 88 7.08 -5.08 -17.09
N GLY A 89 7.42 -6.36 -17.02
CA GLY A 89 8.13 -6.97 -15.89
C GLY A 89 7.25 -7.46 -14.74
N SER A 90 7.90 -8.14 -13.80
CA SER A 90 7.29 -8.71 -12.59
C SER A 90 7.75 -7.94 -11.34
N ARG A 91 6.84 -7.71 -10.38
CA ARG A 91 7.07 -6.78 -9.25
C ARG A 91 6.74 -7.37 -7.88
N GLY A 92 7.53 -6.93 -6.90
CA GLY A 92 7.28 -7.11 -5.48
C GLY A 92 7.52 -8.52 -4.96
N LEU A 93 7.00 -8.78 -3.76
CA LEU A 93 7.29 -9.98 -2.97
C LEU A 93 7.04 -11.29 -3.74
N PHE A 94 5.89 -11.35 -4.43
CA PHE A 94 5.45 -12.50 -5.21
C PHE A 94 5.79 -12.38 -6.71
N GLN A 95 6.53 -11.35 -7.13
CA GLN A 95 6.85 -11.11 -8.55
C GLN A 95 5.60 -11.23 -9.46
N ILE A 96 4.57 -10.44 -9.17
CA ILE A 96 3.36 -10.44 -9.99
C ILE A 96 3.68 -9.81 -11.35
N ASN A 97 3.46 -10.55 -12.44
CA ASN A 97 3.73 -10.09 -13.80
C ASN A 97 2.74 -8.99 -14.24
N GLY A 98 3.24 -8.06 -15.05
CA GLY A 98 2.44 -6.95 -15.58
C GLY A 98 1.27 -7.35 -16.49
N CYS A 99 1.18 -8.60 -16.96
CA CYS A 99 0.01 -9.10 -17.70
C CYS A 99 -1.29 -8.99 -16.88
N HIS A 100 -1.18 -9.03 -15.55
CA HIS A 100 -2.32 -8.93 -14.65
C HIS A 100 -2.80 -7.49 -14.43
N LYS A 101 -2.14 -6.47 -15.00
CA LYS A 101 -2.43 -5.04 -14.74
C LYS A 101 -3.91 -4.70 -14.87
N SER A 102 -4.50 -4.92 -16.04
CA SER A 102 -5.87 -4.48 -16.32
C SER A 102 -6.88 -5.17 -15.40
N TRP A 103 -6.65 -6.46 -15.10
CA TRP A 103 -7.48 -7.25 -14.21
C TRP A 103 -7.35 -6.79 -12.75
N LEU A 104 -6.14 -6.57 -12.25
CA LEU A 104 -5.94 -6.07 -10.88
C LEU A 104 -6.49 -4.65 -10.68
N ILE A 105 -6.51 -3.83 -11.74
CA ILE A 105 -7.19 -2.53 -11.73
C ILE A 105 -8.71 -2.72 -11.66
N SER A 106 -9.30 -3.62 -12.46
CA SER A 106 -10.75 -3.85 -12.44
C SER A 106 -11.24 -4.41 -11.11
N GLU A 107 -10.41 -5.24 -10.45
CA GLU A 107 -10.69 -5.78 -9.11
C GLU A 107 -10.39 -4.77 -7.98
N GLY A 108 -9.80 -3.61 -8.29
CA GLY A 108 -9.53 -2.54 -7.32
C GLY A 108 -8.31 -2.77 -6.41
N TYR A 109 -7.42 -3.70 -6.75
CA TYR A 109 -6.20 -3.93 -5.97
C TYR A 109 -5.12 -2.87 -6.23
N ILE A 110 -5.02 -2.39 -7.48
CA ILE A 110 -4.02 -1.41 -7.90
C ILE A 110 -4.65 -0.34 -8.78
N THR A 111 -4.00 0.82 -8.86
CA THR A 111 -4.29 1.86 -9.85
C THR A 111 -3.22 1.89 -10.95
N LYS A 112 -2.01 1.44 -10.61
CA LYS A 112 -0.85 1.34 -11.50
C LYS A 112 0.05 0.18 -11.06
N LEU A 113 0.93 -0.28 -11.94
CA LEU A 113 1.81 -1.41 -11.66
C LEU A 113 2.75 -1.18 -10.47
N ASP A 114 3.19 0.06 -10.24
CA ASP A 114 4.11 0.38 -9.14
C ASP A 114 3.46 0.23 -7.76
N ASP A 115 2.13 0.16 -7.68
CA ASP A 115 1.44 -0.13 -6.42
C ASP A 115 1.80 -1.55 -5.91
N LEU A 116 2.24 -2.44 -6.80
CA LEU A 116 2.75 -3.78 -6.45
C LEU A 116 4.08 -3.76 -5.69
N TYR A 117 4.77 -2.61 -5.58
CA TYR A 117 5.92 -2.48 -4.69
C TYR A 117 5.52 -2.27 -3.22
N ASN A 118 4.25 -1.92 -2.95
CA ASN A 118 3.73 -1.97 -1.60
C ASN A 118 3.52 -3.46 -1.23
N PRO A 119 4.19 -3.96 -0.16
CA PRO A 119 4.16 -5.38 0.17
C PRO A 119 2.76 -5.88 0.50
N ASP A 120 1.94 -5.08 1.19
CA ASP A 120 0.58 -5.46 1.57
C ASP A 120 -0.35 -5.54 0.34
N VAL A 121 -0.23 -4.59 -0.60
CA VAL A 121 -0.93 -4.65 -1.90
C VAL A 121 -0.48 -5.89 -2.68
N ASN A 122 0.83 -6.16 -2.73
CA ASN A 122 1.39 -7.32 -3.43
C ASN A 122 0.90 -8.65 -2.85
N ILE A 123 0.90 -8.78 -1.52
CA ILE A 123 0.40 -9.96 -0.78
C ILE A 123 -1.08 -10.20 -1.08
N ARG A 124 -1.90 -9.15 -1.06
CA ARG A 124 -3.35 -9.25 -1.31
C ARG A 124 -3.67 -9.57 -2.77
N ALA A 125 -2.95 -8.97 -3.71
CA ALA A 125 -3.06 -9.28 -5.14
C ALA A 125 -2.62 -10.73 -5.43
N ALA A 126 -1.54 -11.20 -4.79
CA ALA A 126 -1.07 -12.58 -4.92
C ALA A 126 -2.07 -13.58 -4.35
N LEU A 127 -2.67 -13.29 -3.19
CA LEU A 127 -3.72 -14.11 -2.60
C LEU A 127 -4.91 -14.27 -3.55
N HIS A 128 -5.32 -13.16 -4.18
CA HIS A 128 -6.44 -13.17 -5.12
C HIS A 128 -6.13 -14.02 -6.35
N LEU A 129 -4.94 -13.86 -6.94
CA LEU A 129 -4.49 -14.70 -8.05
C LEU A 129 -4.42 -16.19 -7.66
N TRP A 130 -3.82 -16.50 -6.52
CA TRP A 130 -3.71 -17.86 -5.99
C TRP A 130 -5.09 -18.51 -5.76
N ARG A 131 -6.09 -17.77 -5.29
CA ARG A 131 -7.46 -18.31 -5.13
C ARG A 131 -8.10 -18.74 -6.45
N ILE A 132 -7.66 -18.20 -7.58
CA ILE A 132 -8.22 -18.50 -8.91
C ILE A 132 -7.46 -19.66 -9.57
N VAL A 133 -6.12 -19.66 -9.51
CA VAL A 133 -5.29 -20.61 -10.27
C VAL A 133 -4.36 -21.47 -9.42
N GLY A 134 -4.38 -21.31 -8.10
CA GLY A 134 -3.46 -21.94 -7.17
C GLY A 134 -2.01 -21.53 -7.42
N TRP A 135 -1.08 -22.42 -7.09
CA TRP A 135 0.36 -22.19 -7.29
C TRP A 135 0.83 -22.26 -8.74
N SER A 136 -0.05 -22.58 -9.69
CA SER A 136 0.32 -22.67 -11.11
C SER A 136 0.79 -21.35 -11.73
N ALA A 137 0.44 -20.21 -11.11
CA ALA A 137 0.93 -18.89 -11.51
C ALA A 137 2.44 -18.69 -11.25
N TRP A 138 3.03 -19.48 -10.33
CA TRP A 138 4.45 -19.41 -10.00
C TRP A 138 5.17 -20.67 -10.45
N LYS A 139 6.12 -20.53 -11.37
CA LYS A 139 6.91 -21.66 -11.89
C LYS A 139 7.89 -22.15 -10.83
N MET A 140 7.45 -23.07 -9.97
CA MET A 140 8.31 -23.70 -8.97
C MET A 140 9.07 -24.89 -9.59
N PRO A 141 10.39 -25.05 -9.32
CA PRO A 141 11.08 -26.28 -9.66
C PRO A 141 10.38 -27.46 -8.97
N THR A 142 10.20 -28.58 -9.68
CA THR A 142 9.80 -29.83 -9.05
C THR A 142 10.80 -30.19 -7.94
N PRO A 143 10.34 -30.78 -6.83
CA PRO A 143 11.22 -31.26 -5.76
C PRO A 143 12.40 -32.10 -6.28
#